data_AF-A0A834YKC5-F1
#
_entry.id   AF-A0A834YKC5-F1
#
_cell.length_a   1.000
_cell.length_b   1.000
_cell.length_c   1.000
_cell.angle_alpha   90.00
_cell.angle_beta   90.00
_cell.angle_gamma   90.00
#
_symmetry.space_group_name_H-M   'P 1'
#
loop_
_entity.id
_entity.type
_entity.pdbx_description
1 polymer ?
#
loop_
_entity_poly.entity_id
_entity_poly.type
_entity_poly.pdbx_seq_one_letter_code
_entity_poly.pdbx_strand_id
1 'polypeptide(L)'
;MADRPQHQPPPPRSHQVVKAATAVTAGGSLLVLSGLTLAGTVIALTLATPVLVIFSPVLVPAAITVFLLMTGFVASGGFGVAAVSVLSWIYKYVTGKHPPGADQLDHARMRLASKARDMKEQIGQHHLGGAQAS
;
A
#
# COMPACT_ATOMS: atom_id res chain seq x y z
N MET A 1 19.49 -21.02 -47.56
CA MET A 1 20.09 -19.73 -47.17
C MET A 1 18.95 -18.73 -47.02
N ALA A 2 18.93 -18.02 -45.90
CA ALA A 2 17.76 -17.33 -45.37
C ALA A 2 17.37 -16.09 -46.17
N ASP A 3 16.06 -15.84 -46.26
CA ASP A 3 15.50 -14.50 -46.10
C ASP A 3 14.01 -14.61 -45.72
N ARG A 4 13.71 -14.36 -44.45
CA ARG A 4 12.35 -14.06 -43.99
C ARG A 4 12.32 -12.58 -43.59
N PRO A 5 11.59 -11.72 -44.32
CA PRO A 5 11.45 -10.33 -43.93
C PRO A 5 10.64 -10.26 -42.63
N GLN A 6 11.30 -9.81 -41.56
CA GLN A 6 10.67 -9.44 -40.30
C GLN A 6 9.79 -8.20 -40.55
N HIS A 7 8.51 -8.44 -40.89
CA HIS A 7 7.49 -7.41 -40.85
C HIS A 7 7.27 -7.03 -39.39
N GLN A 8 7.90 -5.95 -38.97
CA GLN A 8 7.67 -5.32 -37.67
C GLN A 8 6.35 -4.53 -37.78
N PRO A 9 5.26 -4.94 -37.12
CA PRO A 9 4.01 -4.19 -37.19
C PRO A 9 4.20 -2.82 -36.54
N PRO A 10 3.71 -1.72 -37.16
CA PRO A 10 3.79 -0.39 -36.57
C PRO A 10 3.01 -0.35 -35.25
N PRO A 11 3.44 0.43 -34.24
CA PRO A 11 2.75 0.51 -32.97
C PRO A 11 1.31 1.00 -33.19
N PRO A 12 0.30 0.27 -32.70
CA PRO A 12 -1.09 0.59 -32.98
C PRO A 12 -1.49 1.85 -32.21
N ARG A 13 -1.69 2.94 -32.96
CA ARG A 13 -2.22 4.24 -32.49
C ARG A 13 -3.48 4.08 -31.62
N SER A 14 -4.26 3.02 -31.84
CA SER A 14 -5.43 2.62 -31.04
C SER A 14 -5.14 2.37 -29.56
N HIS A 15 -3.98 1.84 -29.18
CA HIS A 15 -3.66 1.63 -27.76
C HIS A 15 -3.43 2.94 -27.01
N GLN A 16 -2.96 4.01 -27.69
CA GLN A 16 -2.88 5.34 -27.10
C GLN A 16 -4.27 5.95 -26.90
N VAL A 17 -5.18 5.78 -27.87
CA VAL A 17 -6.55 6.27 -27.73
C VAL A 17 -7.28 5.57 -26.59
N VAL A 18 -7.11 4.26 -26.44
CA VAL A 18 -7.70 3.49 -25.33
C VAL A 18 -7.09 3.91 -23.98
N LYS A 19 -5.76 4.05 -23.87
CA LYS A 19 -5.11 4.55 -22.65
C LYS A 19 -5.57 5.96 -22.29
N ALA A 20 -5.67 6.86 -23.27
CA ALA A 20 -6.14 8.22 -23.07
C ALA A 20 -7.60 8.26 -22.64
N ALA A 21 -8.47 7.47 -23.28
CA ALA A 21 -9.88 7.37 -22.91
C ALA A 21 -10.04 6.86 -21.46
N THR A 22 -9.31 5.81 -21.07
CA THR A 22 -9.34 5.32 -19.68
C THR A 22 -8.78 6.34 -18.70
N ALA A 23 -7.70 7.04 -19.04
CA ALA A 23 -7.13 8.10 -18.19
C ALA A 23 -8.08 9.29 -18.03
N VAL A 24 -8.79 9.69 -19.09
CA VAL A 24 -9.79 10.76 -19.05
C VAL A 24 -11.01 10.34 -18.25
N THR A 25 -11.49 9.11 -18.39
CA THR A 25 -12.61 8.61 -17.57
C THR A 25 -12.22 8.53 -16.11
N ALA A 26 -11.07 7.94 -15.78
CA ALA A 26 -10.58 7.85 -14.40
C ALA A 26 -10.30 9.25 -13.82
N GLY A 27 -9.62 10.11 -14.57
CA GLY A 27 -9.33 11.49 -14.18
C GLY A 27 -10.59 12.33 -14.02
N GLY A 28 -11.56 12.16 -14.92
CA GLY A 28 -12.87 12.82 -14.86
C GLY A 28 -13.69 12.38 -13.65
N SER A 29 -13.76 11.08 -13.37
CA SER A 29 -14.40 10.57 -12.17
C SER A 29 -13.74 11.11 -10.91
N LEU A 30 -12.40 11.15 -10.85
CA LEU A 30 -11.65 11.74 -9.73
C LEU A 30 -11.91 13.25 -9.59
N LEU A 31 -12.00 13.99 -10.70
CA LEU A 31 -12.31 15.42 -10.71
C LEU A 31 -13.71 15.69 -10.17
N VAL A 32 -14.70 14.91 -10.61
CA VAL A 32 -16.09 15.00 -10.13
C VAL A 32 -16.15 14.66 -8.64
N LEU A 33 -15.47 13.58 -8.21
CA LEU A 33 -15.43 13.20 -6.80
C LEU A 33 -14.77 14.28 -5.95
N SER A 34 -13.63 14.81 -6.40
CA SER A 34 -12.91 15.89 -5.73
C SER A 34 -13.73 17.16 -5.65
N GLY A 35 -14.39 17.56 -6.74
CA GLY A 35 -15.29 18.70 -6.77
C GLY A 35 -16.49 18.52 -5.85
N LEU A 36 -17.08 17.32 -5.79
CA LEU A 36 -18.19 17.01 -4.90
C LEU A 36 -17.76 17.00 -3.43
N THR A 37 -16.60 16.43 -3.11
CA THR A 37 -16.02 16.49 -1.77
C THR A 37 -15.74 17.94 -1.38
N LEU A 38 -15.11 18.73 -2.24
CA LEU A 38 -14.82 20.14 -1.98
C LEU A 38 -16.10 20.96 -1.78
N ALA A 39 -17.10 20.80 -2.66
CA ALA A 39 -18.40 21.45 -2.52
C ALA A 39 -19.09 21.03 -1.22
N GLY A 40 -19.10 19.73 -0.91
CA GLY A 40 -19.62 19.20 0.35
C GLY A 40 -18.91 19.80 1.57
N THR A 41 -17.58 19.88 1.55
CA THR A 41 -16.77 20.51 2.61
C THR A 41 -17.07 21.99 2.74
N VAL A 42 -17.19 22.75 1.64
CA VAL A 42 -17.50 24.18 1.66
C VAL A 42 -18.92 24.43 2.20
N ILE A 43 -19.91 23.65 1.77
CA ILE A 43 -21.29 23.74 2.29
C ILE A 43 -21.30 23.38 3.78
N ALA A 44 -20.62 22.30 4.17
CA ALA A 44 -20.50 21.90 5.56
C ALA A 44 -19.80 22.98 6.39
N LEU A 45 -18.74 23.63 5.90
CA LEU A 45 -18.08 24.77 6.58
C LEU A 45 -19.02 25.97 6.68
N THR A 46 -19.78 26.26 5.64
CA THR A 46 -20.72 27.39 5.59
C THR A 46 -21.86 27.21 6.60
N LEU A 47 -22.37 25.98 6.75
CA LEU A 47 -23.35 25.62 7.78
C LEU A 47 -22.72 25.47 9.17
N ALA A 48 -21.49 24.98 9.24
CA ALA A 48 -20.75 24.84 10.50
C ALA A 48 -20.40 26.21 11.08
N THR A 49 -20.02 27.20 10.28
CA THR A 49 -19.60 28.53 10.78
C THR A 49 -20.63 29.19 11.71
N PRO A 50 -21.93 29.30 11.36
CA PRO A 50 -22.94 29.82 12.30
C PRO A 50 -23.29 28.85 13.44
N VAL A 51 -23.25 27.52 13.21
CA VAL A 51 -23.57 26.51 14.23
C VAL A 51 -22.47 26.38 15.28
N LEU A 52 -21.19 26.49 14.89
CA LEU A 52 -20.01 26.48 15.76
C LEU A 52 -19.99 27.66 16.72
N VAL A 53 -20.53 28.81 16.29
CA VAL A 53 -20.64 30.03 17.11
C VAL A 53 -21.72 29.90 18.20
N ILE A 54 -22.81 29.16 17.95
CA ILE A 54 -23.89 28.97 18.94
C ILE A 54 -23.70 27.69 19.80
N PHE A 55 -23.14 26.61 19.25
CA PHE A 55 -23.06 25.28 19.89
C PHE A 55 -21.64 24.84 20.25
N SER A 56 -20.72 25.79 20.46
CA SER A 56 -19.31 25.55 20.85
C SER A 56 -19.09 24.46 21.90
N PRO A 57 -19.99 24.17 22.88
CA PRO A 57 -19.82 23.06 23.82
C PRO A 57 -20.19 21.65 23.29
N VAL A 58 -21.01 21.54 22.25
CA VAL A 58 -21.62 20.27 21.78
C VAL A 58 -21.01 19.78 20.47
N LEU A 59 -20.60 20.69 19.58
CA LEU A 59 -20.07 20.31 18.27
C LEU A 59 -18.61 19.83 18.30
N VAL A 60 -17.81 20.31 19.25
CA VAL A 60 -16.42 19.86 19.45
C VAL A 60 -16.37 18.33 19.69
N PRO A 61 -17.19 17.76 20.60
CA PRO A 61 -17.34 16.31 20.72
C PRO A 61 -17.77 15.62 19.42
N ALA A 62 -18.78 16.13 18.71
CA ALA A 62 -19.30 15.49 17.49
C ALA A 62 -18.26 15.43 16.36
N ALA A 63 -17.47 16.49 16.17
CA ALA A 63 -16.40 16.54 15.19
C ALA A 63 -15.30 15.51 15.49
N ILE A 64 -14.93 15.35 16.77
CA ILE A 64 -13.96 14.33 17.20
C ILE A 64 -14.49 12.93 16.87
N THR A 65 -15.78 12.65 17.13
CA THR A 65 -16.38 11.35 16.82
C THR A 65 -16.33 11.03 15.33
N VAL A 66 -16.67 11.99 14.47
CA VAL A 66 -16.61 11.80 13.00
C VAL A 66 -15.18 11.60 12.53
N PHE A 67 -14.23 12.37 13.07
CA PHE A 67 -12.81 12.22 12.74
C PHE A 67 -12.26 10.85 13.18
N LEU A 68 -12.64 10.39 14.37
CA LEU A 68 -12.31 9.05 14.86
C LEU A 68 -12.93 7.95 13.98
N LEU A 69 -14.19 8.11 13.55
CA LEU A 69 -14.84 7.15 12.67
C LEU A 69 -14.16 7.07 11.31
N MET A 70 -13.84 8.21 10.70
CA MET A 70 -13.08 8.26 9.45
C MET A 70 -11.69 7.64 9.61
N THR A 71 -10.96 8.01 10.67
CA THR A 71 -9.63 7.47 10.95
C THR A 71 -9.67 5.97 11.21
N GLY A 72 -10.63 5.50 12.01
CA GLY A 72 -10.83 4.09 12.31
C GLY A 72 -11.26 3.29 11.08
N PHE A 73 -12.10 3.87 10.21
CA PHE A 73 -12.51 3.25 8.96
C PHE A 73 -11.36 3.17 7.96
N VAL A 74 -10.54 4.22 7.83
CA VAL A 74 -9.32 4.21 7.01
C VAL A 74 -8.31 3.19 7.55
N ALA A 75 -8.12 3.13 8.87
CA ALA A 75 -7.27 2.14 9.52
C ALA A 75 -7.77 0.70 9.27
N SER A 76 -9.08 0.48 9.39
CA SER A 76 -9.72 -0.81 9.09
C SER A 76 -9.64 -1.19 7.61
N GLY A 77 -9.82 -0.22 6.70
CA GLY A 77 -9.66 -0.41 5.26
C GLY A 77 -8.24 -0.78 4.86
N GLY A 78 -7.24 -0.10 5.44
CA GLY A 78 -5.82 -0.45 5.25
C GLY A 78 -5.50 -1.85 5.74
N PHE A 79 -6.06 -2.26 6.88
CA PHE A 79 -5.90 -3.61 7.41
C PHE A 79 -6.57 -4.67 6.54
N GLY A 80 -7.75 -4.37 5.98
CA GLY A 80 -8.43 -5.25 5.03
C GLY A 80 -7.61 -5.51 3.76
N VAL A 81 -7.03 -4.47 3.17
CA VAL A 81 -6.15 -4.61 1.99
C VAL A 81 -4.88 -5.39 2.33
N ALA A 82 -4.30 -5.16 3.51
CA ALA A 82 -3.14 -5.94 3.98
C ALA A 82 -3.49 -7.42 4.18
N ALA A 83 -4.62 -7.72 4.82
CA ALA A 83 -5.09 -9.09 5.05
C ALA A 83 -5.36 -9.82 3.72
N VAL A 84 -6.05 -9.18 2.77
CA VAL A 84 -6.30 -9.73 1.43
C VAL A 84 -4.98 -9.94 0.68
N SER A 85 -4.02 -9.03 0.81
CA SER A 85 -2.70 -9.19 0.19
C SER A 85 -1.95 -10.40 0.71
N VAL A 86 -1.91 -10.60 2.04
CA VAL A 86 -1.27 -11.77 2.66
C VAL A 86 -2.01 -13.06 2.27
N LEU A 87 -3.34 -13.05 2.29
CA LEU A 87 -4.15 -14.20 1.90
C LEU A 87 -3.95 -14.57 0.44
N SER A 88 -3.89 -13.57 -0.46
CA SER A 88 -3.61 -13.80 -1.87
C SER A 88 -2.19 -14.32 -2.08
N TRP A 89 -1.22 -13.85 -1.29
CA TRP A 89 0.16 -14.33 -1.30
C TRP A 89 0.24 -15.81 -0.86
N ILE A 90 -0.42 -16.18 0.25
CA ILE A 90 -0.47 -17.57 0.74
C ILE A 90 -1.17 -18.47 -0.27
N TYR A 91 -2.34 -18.06 -0.78
CA TYR A 91 -3.16 -18.85 -1.69
C TYR A 91 -2.40 -19.16 -2.99
N LYS A 92 -1.69 -18.16 -3.50
CA LYS A 92 -0.88 -18.27 -4.71
C LYS A 92 0.32 -19.22 -4.48
N TYR A 93 0.95 -19.13 -3.29
CA TYR A 93 2.02 -20.04 -2.87
C TYR A 93 1.56 -21.52 -2.78
N VAL A 94 0.44 -21.82 -2.11
CA VAL A 94 -0.09 -23.21 -2.05
C VAL A 94 -0.59 -23.73 -3.39
N THR A 95 -1.06 -22.83 -4.27
CA THR A 95 -1.42 -23.17 -5.66
C THR A 95 -0.20 -23.37 -6.56
N GLY A 96 1.03 -23.26 -6.04
CA GLY A 96 2.27 -23.47 -6.77
C GLY A 96 2.67 -22.33 -7.72
N LYS A 97 1.92 -21.22 -7.69
CA LYS A 97 2.33 -19.98 -8.35
C LYS A 97 3.21 -19.22 -7.37
N HIS A 98 4.53 -19.26 -7.52
CA HIS A 98 5.42 -18.43 -6.69
C HIS A 98 4.95 -16.96 -6.72
N PRO A 99 4.55 -16.39 -5.56
CA PRO A 99 4.07 -15.03 -5.53
C PRO A 99 5.25 -14.04 -5.70
N PRO A 100 5.05 -12.93 -6.45
CA PRO A 100 6.09 -11.93 -6.65
C PRO A 100 6.52 -11.36 -5.30
N GLY A 101 7.80 -11.52 -4.95
CA GLY A 101 8.36 -11.09 -3.67
C GLY A 101 8.72 -12.22 -2.70
N ALA A 102 8.32 -13.47 -2.97
CA ALA A 102 8.83 -14.63 -2.22
C ALA A 102 10.36 -14.74 -2.32
N ASP A 103 10.93 -14.51 -3.50
CA ASP A 103 12.38 -14.47 -3.70
C ASP A 103 13.07 -13.36 -2.89
N GLN A 104 12.41 -12.21 -2.72
CA GLN A 104 12.93 -11.12 -1.87
C GLN A 104 12.89 -11.50 -0.39
N LEU A 105 11.82 -12.18 0.05
CA LEU A 105 11.73 -12.69 1.41
C LEU A 105 12.76 -13.78 1.67
N ASP A 106 13.00 -14.69 0.72
CA ASP A 106 14.04 -15.72 0.82
C ASP A 106 15.45 -15.11 0.83
N HIS A 107 15.71 -14.12 -0.03
CA HIS A 107 16.98 -13.38 0.03
C HIS A 107 17.16 -12.64 1.36
N ALA A 108 16.11 -12.02 1.90
CA ALA A 108 16.16 -11.38 3.20
C ALA A 108 16.37 -12.39 4.34
N ARG A 109 15.69 -13.54 4.30
CA ARG A 109 15.85 -14.66 5.25
C ARG A 109 17.27 -15.21 5.21
N MET A 110 17.84 -15.40 4.03
CA MET A 110 19.20 -15.92 3.87
C MET A 110 20.25 -14.92 4.38
N ARG A 111 20.02 -13.61 4.14
CA ARG A 111 20.84 -12.54 4.71
C ARG A 111 20.71 -12.45 6.24
N LEU A 112 19.51 -12.64 6.79
CA LEU A 112 19.29 -12.68 8.24
C LEU A 112 19.88 -13.94 8.89
N ALA A 113 19.74 -15.09 8.25
CA ALA A 113 20.26 -16.37 8.74
C ALA A 113 21.80 -16.39 8.75
N SER A 114 22.44 -15.82 7.72
CA SER A 114 23.90 -15.66 7.69
C SER A 114 24.38 -14.75 8.82
N LYS A 115 23.75 -13.59 9.01
CA LYS A 115 24.07 -12.69 10.13
C LYS A 115 23.84 -13.30 11.50
N ALA A 116 22.75 -14.04 11.68
CA ALA A 116 22.47 -14.75 12.93
C ALA A 116 23.52 -15.83 13.23
N ARG A 117 24.02 -16.53 12.19
CA ARG A 117 25.12 -17.49 12.33
C ARG A 117 26.43 -16.82 12.72
N ASP A 118 26.82 -15.74 12.04
CA ASP A 118 28.05 -15.00 12.35
C ASP A 118 28.05 -14.51 13.81
N MET A 119 26.90 -13.99 14.28
CA MET A 119 26.74 -13.49 15.63
C MET A 119 26.75 -14.61 16.67
N LYS A 120 26.14 -15.76 16.36
CA LYS A 120 26.18 -16.96 17.21
C LYS A 120 27.60 -17.52 17.34
N GLU A 121 28.40 -17.48 16.28
CA GLU A 121 29.81 -17.88 16.31
C GLU A 121 30.67 -16.90 17.10
N GLN A 122 30.46 -15.59 16.96
CA GLN A 122 31.16 -14.58 17.78
C GLN A 122 30.84 -14.68 19.26
N ILE A 123 29.56 -14.85 19.62
CA ILE A 123 29.13 -15.02 21.02
C ILE A 123 29.65 -16.35 21.57
N GLY A 124 29.62 -17.43 20.78
CA GLY A 124 30.19 -18.72 21.16
C GLY A 124 31.70 -18.66 21.40
N GLN A 125 32.46 -17.92 20.59
CA GLN A 125 33.89 -17.71 20.78
C GLN A 125 34.21 -16.84 22.01
N HIS A 126 33.42 -15.79 22.28
CA HIS A 126 33.60 -14.97 23.49
C HIS A 126 33.30 -15.74 24.78
N HIS A 127 32.32 -16.65 24.76
CA HIS A 127 32.01 -17.50 25.92
C HIS A 127 33.04 -18.62 26.17
N LEU A 128 33.73 -19.10 25.11
CA LEU A 128 34.80 -20.10 25.26
C LEU A 128 36.17 -19.47 25.58
N GLY A 129 36.45 -18.25 25.12
CA GLY A 129 37.70 -17.53 25.42
C GLY A 129 37.80 -17.05 26.87
N GLY A 130 36.67 -16.77 27.53
CA GLY A 130 36.64 -16.39 28.95
C GLY A 130 36.78 -17.56 29.93
N ALA A 131 36.48 -18.80 29.50
CA ALA A 131 36.57 -19.99 30.34
C ALA A 131 37.99 -20.61 30.40
N GLN A 132 38.91 -20.14 29.55
CA GLN A 132 40.31 -20.62 29.49
C GLN A 132 41.32 -19.67 30.15
N ALA A 133 40.85 -18.59 30.78
CA ALA A 133 41.68 -17.55 31.42
C ALA A 133 41.56 -17.50 32.95
N SER A 134 41.16 -18.60 33.61
CA SER A 134 41.15 -18.74 35.07
C SER A 134 41.86 -20.01 35.52
#